data_AF-K1R785-F1
#
_entry.id   AF-K1R785-F1
#
_cell.length_a   1.000
_cell.length_b   1.000
_cell.length_c   1.000
_cell.angle_alpha   90.00
_cell.angle_beta   90.00
_cell.angle_gamma   90.00
#
_symmetry.space_group_name_H-M   'P 1'
#
loop_
_entity.id
_entity.type
_entity.pdbx_description
1 polymer ?
#
loop_
_entity_poly.entity_id
_entity_poly.type
_entity_poly.pdbx_seq_one_letter_code
_entity_poly.pdbx_strand_id
1 'polypeptide(L)' 'MHTVSYESEDDRLEIRHTIKNRRTLAAGAVVAAEFLCGKRGVYGMDDLLK' A
#
# COMPACT_ATOMS: atom_id res chain seq x y z
N MET A 1 0.46 4.39 -11.59
CA MET A 1 1.42 3.28 -11.68
C MET A 1 2.73 3.80 -11.13
N HIS A 2 3.37 3.04 -10.25
CA HIS A 2 4.66 3.38 -9.68
C HIS A 2 5.61 2.22 -9.88
N THR A 3 6.86 2.53 -10.17
CA THR A 3 7.92 1.56 -10.39
C THR A 3 9.17 2.03 -9.67
N VAL A 4 9.84 1.12 -8.97
CA VAL A 4 11.18 1.31 -8.44
C VAL A 4 12.07 0.31 -9.15
N SER A 5 13.11 0.80 -9.82
CA SER A 5 14.06 -0.03 -10.58
C SER A 5 15.45 0.13 -10.00
N TYR A 6 16.16 -0.98 -9.86
CA TYR A 6 17.58 -1.05 -9.58
C TYR A 6 18.25 -1.69 -10.80
N GLU A 7 19.33 -1.09 -11.28
CA GLU A 7 20.01 -1.51 -12.51
C GLU A 7 21.52 -1.49 -12.26
N SER A 8 22.21 -2.55 -12.68
CA SER A 8 23.66 -2.70 -12.70
C SER A 8 24.12 -3.08 -14.11
N GLU A 9 25.42 -3.32 -14.31
CA GLU A 9 25.94 -3.79 -15.60
C GLU A 9 25.47 -5.22 -15.94
N ASP A 10 25.22 -6.03 -14.91
CA ASP A 10 24.88 -7.44 -15.07
C ASP A 10 23.39 -7.75 -14.88
N ASP A 11 22.66 -6.93 -14.11
CA ASP A 11 21.30 -7.24 -13.64
C ASP A 11 20.36 -6.04 -13.57
N ARG A 12 19.06 -6.35 -13.65
CA ARG A 12 17.97 -5.39 -13.40
C ARG A 12 16.90 -6.00 -12.49
N LEU A 13 16.57 -5.29 -11.42
CA LEU A 13 15.47 -5.61 -10.51
C LEU A 13 14.41 -4.52 -10.56
N GLU A 14 13.14 -4.90 -10.71
CA GLU A 14 12.03 -3.95 -10.78
C GLU A 14 10.88 -4.33 -9.83
N ILE A 15 10.43 -3.37 -9.03
CA ILE A 15 9.25 -3.48 -8.15
C ILE A 15 8.18 -2.52 -8.69
N ARG A 16 7.03 -3.07 -9.09
CA ARG A 16 5.96 -2.30 -9.76
C ARG A 16 4.63 -2.41 -9.01
N HIS A 17 4.01 -1.26 -8.73
CA HIS A 17 2.65 -1.14 -8.20
C HIS A 17 1.72 -0.44 -9.19
N THR A 18 0.70 -1.16 -9.66
CA THR A 18 -0.29 -0.64 -10.61
C THR A 18 -1.71 -0.73 -10.05
N ILE A 19 -2.34 0.42 -9.89
CA ILE A 19 -3.75 0.54 -9.53
C ILE A 19 -4.55 0.73 -10.82
N LYS A 20 -5.41 -0.25 -11.17
CA LYS A 20 -6.22 -0.20 -12.41
C LYS A 20 -7.44 0.69 -12.28
N ASN A 21 -7.96 0.88 -11.07
CA ASN A 21 -9.08 1.76 -10.75
C ASN A 21 -9.13 2.03 -9.24
N ARG A 22 -10.04 2.90 -8.79
CA ARG A 22 -10.09 3.35 -7.38
C ARG A 22 -10.72 2.36 -6.40
N ARG A 23 -11.26 1.23 -6.86
CA ARG A 23 -11.99 0.28 -6.00
C ARG A 23 -11.09 -0.31 -4.91
N THR A 24 -9.83 -0.58 -5.21
CA THR A 24 -8.87 -1.14 -4.24
C THR A 24 -8.53 -0.15 -3.13
N LEU A 25 -8.40 1.14 -3.46
CA LEU A 25 -8.20 2.20 -2.47
C LEU A 25 -9.42 2.34 -1.55
N ALA A 26 -10.63 2.30 -2.13
CA ALA A 26 -11.88 2.36 -1.35
C ALA A 26 -12.02 1.15 -0.41
N ALA A 27 -11.71 -0.06 -0.90
CA ALA A 27 -11.72 -1.26 -0.07
C ALA A 27 -10.73 -1.16 1.10
N GLY A 28 -9.50 -0.67 0.84
CA GLY A 28 -8.51 -0.43 1.89
C GLY A 28 -8.98 0.57 2.96
N ALA A 29 -9.72 1.62 2.55
CA ALA A 29 -10.30 2.57 3.50
C ALA A 29 -11.40 1.95 4.38
N VAL A 30 -12.23 1.06 3.83
CA VAL A 30 -13.24 0.32 4.61
C VAL A 30 -12.56 -0.59 5.64
N VAL A 31 -11.55 -1.34 5.23
CA VAL A 31 -10.76 -2.20 6.14
C VAL A 31 -10.09 -1.36 7.24
N ALA A 32 -9.54 -0.19 6.90
CA ALA A 32 -8.97 0.73 7.89
C ALA A 32 -10.03 1.24 8.88
N ALA A 33 -11.24 1.55 8.42
CA ALA A 33 -12.34 1.97 9.29
C ALA A 33 -12.76 0.86 10.26
N GLU A 34 -12.84 -0.39 9.79
CA GLU A 34 -13.11 -1.56 10.65
C GLU A 34 -12.01 -1.76 11.69
N PHE A 35 -10.74 -1.66 11.29
CA PHE A 35 -9.59 -1.74 12.19
C PHE A 35 -9.62 -0.68 13.28
N LEU A 36 -10.03 0.55 12.95
CA LEU A 36 -10.05 1.67 13.89
C LEU A 36 -11.22 1.63 14.89
N CYS A 37 -12.19 0.72 14.72
CA CYS A 37 -13.35 0.65 15.60
C CYS A 37 -12.93 0.47 17.07
N GLY A 38 -13.31 1.42 17.93
CA GLY A 38 -12.96 1.44 19.35
C GLY A 38 -11.53 1.86 19.69
N LYS A 39 -10.67 2.15 18.71
CA LYS A 39 -9.30 2.66 18.92
C LYS A 39 -9.29 4.18 19.07
N ARG A 40 -8.32 4.70 19.82
CA ARG A 40 -8.09 6.14 20.00
C ARG A 40 -6.63 6.45 19.77
N GLY A 41 -6.36 7.49 18.99
CA GLY A 41 -5.01 7.88 18.59
C GLY A 41 -4.88 8.00 17.08
N VAL A 42 -3.66 8.23 16.61
CA VAL A 42 -3.32 8.32 15.19
C VAL A 42 -2.67 7.01 14.77
N TYR A 43 -3.15 6.41 13.68
CA TYR A 43 -2.64 5.15 13.13
C TYR A 43 -2.33 5.34 11.64
N GLY A 44 -1.26 4.71 11.18
CA GLY A 44 -0.88 4.66 9.77
C GLY A 44 -1.28 3.35 9.10
N MET A 45 -1.00 3.25 7.80
CA MET A 45 -1.18 1.99 7.06
C MET A 45 -0.21 0.89 7.55
N ASP A 46 0.97 1.26 8.05
CA ASP A 46 1.91 0.30 8.63
C ASP A 46 1.36 -0.37 9.89
N ASP A 47 0.51 0.33 10.66
CA ASP A 47 -0.16 -0.27 11.82
C ASP A 47 -1.27 -1.25 11.42
N LEU A 48 -1.88 -1.03 10.25
CA LEU A 48 -2.92 -1.89 9.68
C LEU A 48 -2.34 -3.13 8.99
N LEU A 49 -1.21 -2.97 8.31
CA LEU A 49 -0.60 -3.97 7.43
C LEU A 49 0.46 -4.86 8.12
N LYS A 50 0.67 -4.67 9.42
CA LYS A 50 1.50 -5.54 10.26
C LYS A 50 0.96 -6.96 10.35
#